data_AF-A0A960BL02-F1
#
_entry.id   AF-A0A960BL02-F1
#
_cell.length_a   1.000
_cell.length_b   1.000
_cell.length_c   1.000
_cell.angle_alpha   90.00
_cell.angle_beta   90.00
_cell.angle_gamma   90.00
#
_symmetry.space_group_name_H-M   'P 1'
#
loop_
_entity.id
_entity.type
_entity.pdbx_description
1 polymer ?
#
loop_
_entity_poly.entity_id
_entity_poly.type
_entity_poly.pdbx_seq_one_letter_code
_entity_poly.pdbx_strand_id
1 'polypeptide(L)'
;MGQHVDITDQPTAEPAAEKVVVEAKPGSQLNKTTGDAFRSIGLVLLVVLGVLFLSWRAPVDPVHDVDVEPLANLAARESSFKVLIPDLAQEGWRPTSARLEPTEFSADNNVWYTGWVSPDDEFAALVQSAATNSGFIAEQTGQGTVVGTVPDDAGFAAGWTRYESRNGRDRALVDIGEKGTTIVVGTQDWAGLEAFAESLVRVGQQSPG
;
A
#
# COMPACT_ATOMS: atom_id res chain seq x y z
N MET A 1 57.25 -44.44 -26.47
CA MET A 1 58.00 -43.25 -26.01
C MET A 1 58.25 -42.42 -27.25
N GLY A 2 57.27 -41.58 -27.58
CA GLY A 2 57.08 -41.01 -28.90
C GLY A 2 57.20 -39.50 -28.89
N GLN A 3 57.89 -39.03 -29.93
CA GLN A 3 57.87 -37.73 -30.59
C GLN A 3 58.56 -36.55 -29.88
N HIS A 4 59.58 -35.93 -30.51
CA HIS A 4 59.52 -34.99 -31.65
C HIS A 4 58.63 -33.79 -31.26
N VAL A 5 58.96 -32.51 -31.33
CA VAL A 5 60.00 -31.64 -31.92
C VAL A 5 59.86 -30.33 -31.09
N ASP A 6 60.78 -29.38 -31.02
CA ASP A 6 60.81 -28.37 -32.07
C ASP A 6 62.12 -27.60 -32.08
N ILE A 7 62.51 -27.33 -33.30
CA ILE A 7 63.81 -26.87 -33.73
C ILE A 7 63.88 -25.37 -33.52
N THR A 8 64.93 -24.96 -32.81
CA THR A 8 65.49 -23.62 -32.95
C THR A 8 66.07 -23.50 -34.36
N ASP A 9 65.49 -22.63 -35.19
CA ASP A 9 66.18 -22.07 -36.36
C ASP A 9 65.59 -20.69 -36.70
N GLN A 10 66.17 -19.65 -36.08
CA GLN A 10 66.39 -18.36 -36.74
C GLN A 10 67.71 -18.47 -37.50
N PRO A 11 68.06 -17.68 -38.56
CA PRO A 11 67.74 -16.25 -38.75
C PRO A 11 67.73 -15.79 -40.24
N THR A 12 67.98 -14.48 -40.49
CA THR A 12 68.59 -13.86 -41.72
C THR A 12 67.56 -13.12 -42.60
N ALA A 13 67.67 -11.84 -42.94
CA ALA A 13 68.71 -10.79 -42.92
C ALA A 13 67.93 -9.44 -42.95
N GLU A 14 68.34 -8.26 -42.50
CA GLU A 14 69.54 -7.43 -42.67
C GLU A 14 69.08 -5.95 -42.42
N PRO A 15 69.92 -4.89 -42.49
CA PRO A 15 70.17 -4.03 -41.35
C PRO A 15 69.72 -2.56 -41.51
N ALA A 16 69.80 -1.84 -40.39
CA ALA A 16 70.11 -0.41 -40.24
C ALA A 16 69.53 0.63 -41.23
N ALA A 17 68.64 1.49 -40.74
CA ALA A 17 68.90 2.93 -40.64
C ALA A 17 67.78 3.64 -39.87
N GLU A 18 68.14 4.14 -38.70
CA GLU A 18 67.41 5.12 -37.90
C GLU A 18 67.27 6.46 -38.65
N LYS A 19 66.05 7.02 -38.75
CA LYS A 19 65.79 8.47 -38.72
C LYS A 19 64.37 8.81 -38.18
N VAL A 20 64.37 9.43 -37.00
CA VAL A 20 63.66 10.68 -36.59
C VAL A 20 62.11 10.74 -36.56
N VAL A 21 61.59 10.71 -35.31
CA VAL A 21 60.56 11.55 -34.61
C VAL A 21 59.16 11.79 -35.24
N VAL A 22 58.08 11.47 -34.49
CA VAL A 22 57.04 12.35 -33.89
C VAL A 22 55.76 11.54 -33.56
N GLU A 23 55.24 11.70 -32.33
CA GLU A 23 54.01 11.12 -31.76
C GLU A 23 52.71 11.27 -32.58
N ALA A 24 51.81 10.29 -32.48
CA ALA A 24 50.35 10.52 -32.45
C ALA A 24 49.60 9.43 -31.64
N LYS A 25 48.75 9.90 -30.72
CA LYS A 25 47.94 9.18 -29.72
C LYS A 25 47.09 8.00 -30.24
N PRO A 26 46.83 6.96 -29.43
CA PRO A 26 45.72 6.05 -29.69
C PRO A 26 44.38 6.77 -29.41
N GLY A 27 43.50 6.76 -30.41
CA GLY A 27 42.19 7.40 -30.39
C GLY A 27 41.26 6.82 -29.33
N SER A 28 40.77 7.70 -28.47
CA SER A 28 39.68 7.48 -27.53
C SER A 28 38.40 7.09 -28.28
N GLN A 29 37.93 5.85 -28.06
CA GLN A 29 36.53 5.50 -28.26
C GLN A 29 35.89 5.35 -26.88
N LEU A 30 35.37 6.43 -26.30
CA LEU A 30 34.44 6.39 -25.16
C LEU A 30 33.91 7.81 -24.89
N ASN A 31 33.08 8.33 -25.78
CA ASN A 31 32.41 9.62 -25.57
C ASN A 31 31.01 9.66 -26.18
N LYS A 32 30.14 8.70 -25.82
CA LYS A 32 28.69 8.80 -26.11
C LYS A 32 27.73 8.38 -25.00
N THR A 33 28.18 8.09 -23.78
CA THR A 33 27.26 7.49 -22.77
C THR A 33 27.13 8.27 -21.46
N THR A 34 27.85 9.39 -21.29
CA THR A 34 27.78 10.20 -20.06
C THR A 34 26.88 11.44 -20.22
N GLY A 35 26.36 11.73 -21.43
CA GLY A 35 25.49 12.89 -21.64
C GLY A 35 24.03 12.64 -21.27
N ASP A 36 23.47 11.50 -21.69
CA ASP A 36 22.03 11.23 -21.52
C ASP A 36 21.66 10.72 -20.14
N ALA A 37 22.53 9.98 -19.45
CA ALA A 37 22.28 9.57 -18.07
C ALA A 37 22.13 10.79 -17.14
N PHE A 38 22.92 11.84 -17.35
CA PHE A 38 22.86 13.07 -16.54
C PHE A 38 21.68 13.97 -16.90
N ARG A 39 21.24 13.97 -18.17
CA ARG A 39 20.00 14.67 -18.56
C ARG A 39 18.76 14.00 -17.97
N SER A 40 18.72 12.67 -17.98
CA SER A 40 17.63 11.90 -17.37
C SER A 40 17.60 12.09 -15.85
N ILE A 41 18.76 12.08 -15.17
CA ILE A 41 18.85 12.44 -13.74
C ILE A 41 18.38 13.87 -13.49
N GLY A 42 18.79 14.82 -14.34
CA GLY A 42 18.42 16.22 -14.21
C GLY A 42 16.92 16.44 -14.36
N LEU A 43 16.29 15.80 -15.34
CA LEU A 43 14.84 15.89 -15.57
C LEU A 43 14.05 15.26 -14.42
N VAL A 44 14.46 14.08 -13.95
CA VAL A 44 13.81 13.43 -12.80
C VAL A 44 13.95 14.28 -11.54
N LEU A 45 15.13 14.87 -11.28
CA LEU A 45 15.32 15.79 -10.15
C LEU A 45 14.49 17.06 -10.29
N LEU A 46 14.30 17.59 -11.50
CA LEU A 46 13.45 18.75 -11.75
C LEU A 46 11.97 18.43 -11.55
N VAL A 47 11.53 17.24 -11.94
CA VAL A 47 10.17 16.74 -11.66
C VAL A 47 9.98 16.53 -10.17
N VAL A 48 10.93 15.88 -9.48
CA VAL A 48 10.89 15.66 -8.03
C VAL A 48 10.89 17.00 -7.28
N LEU A 49 11.77 17.94 -7.64
CA LEU A 49 11.79 19.29 -7.07
C LEU A 49 10.51 20.07 -7.41
N GLY A 50 9.93 19.88 -8.59
CA GLY A 50 8.65 20.46 -8.96
C GLY A 50 7.51 19.93 -8.10
N VAL A 51 7.46 18.61 -7.86
CA VAL A 51 6.49 17.97 -6.96
C VAL A 51 6.71 18.41 -5.52
N LEU A 52 7.96 18.44 -5.03
CA LEU A 52 8.30 18.91 -3.69
C LEU A 52 8.02 20.41 -3.51
N PHE A 53 8.22 21.23 -4.53
CA PHE A 53 7.94 22.66 -4.49
C PHE A 53 6.44 22.95 -4.56
N LEU A 54 5.68 22.18 -5.36
CA LEU A 54 4.23 22.21 -5.37
C LEU A 54 3.67 21.75 -4.02
N SER A 55 4.29 20.74 -3.40
CA SER A 55 4.00 20.25 -2.06
C SER A 55 4.35 21.30 -0.97
N TRP A 56 5.46 22.04 -1.09
CA TRP A 56 5.85 23.09 -0.13
C TRP A 56 4.97 24.34 -0.22
N ARG A 57 4.40 24.64 -1.40
CA ARG A 57 3.48 25.77 -1.60
C ARG A 57 2.02 25.48 -1.22
N ALA A 58 1.70 24.27 -0.80
CA ALA A 58 0.44 23.96 -0.13
C ALA A 58 0.64 24.07 1.39
N PRO A 59 0.20 25.13 2.06
CA PRO A 59 -0.01 25.08 3.50
C PRO A 59 -1.32 24.31 3.74
N VAL A 60 -1.28 22.97 3.75
CA VAL A 60 -2.46 22.13 4.05
C VAL A 60 -1.99 20.87 4.79
N ASP A 61 -2.64 20.59 5.93
CA ASP A 61 -2.39 19.44 6.80
C ASP A 61 -2.20 18.10 6.07
N PRO A 62 -1.36 17.16 6.57
CA PRO A 62 -1.01 15.93 5.85
C PRO A 62 -2.11 14.88 5.74
N VAL A 63 -3.34 15.18 6.14
CA VAL A 63 -4.51 14.32 5.92
C VAL A 63 -5.49 15.10 5.06
N HIS A 64 -5.65 14.69 3.80
CA HIS A 64 -6.81 15.13 3.03
C HIS A 64 -8.01 14.41 3.65
N ASP A 65 -8.79 15.11 4.48
CA ASP A 65 -10.06 14.60 4.96
C ASP A 65 -10.92 14.26 3.73
N VAL A 66 -11.08 12.97 3.48
CA VAL A 66 -11.94 12.51 2.39
C VAL A 66 -13.37 12.72 2.85
N ASP A 67 -14.17 13.40 2.03
CA ASP A 67 -15.61 13.46 2.29
C ASP A 67 -16.22 12.08 2.06
N VAL A 68 -16.38 11.33 3.15
CA VAL A 68 -16.92 9.97 3.15
C VAL A 68 -18.42 9.97 2.88
N GLU A 69 -19.13 11.06 3.20
CA GLU A 69 -20.59 11.09 3.24
C GLU A 69 -21.24 10.86 1.86
N PRO A 70 -20.79 11.49 0.75
CA PRO A 70 -21.31 11.22 -0.58
C PRO A 70 -21.13 9.76 -1.01
N LEU A 71 -19.96 9.19 -0.72
CA LEU A 71 -19.63 7.80 -1.07
C LEU A 71 -20.39 6.80 -0.19
N ALA A 72 -20.57 7.11 1.10
CA ALA A 72 -21.36 6.29 2.01
C ALA A 72 -22.84 6.27 1.60
N ASN A 73 -23.36 7.42 1.16
CA ASN A 73 -24.71 7.52 0.59
C ASN A 73 -24.86 6.74 -0.72
N LEU A 74 -23.84 6.75 -1.58
CA LEU A 74 -23.81 5.93 -2.79
C LEU A 74 -23.78 4.44 -2.42
N ALA A 75 -22.88 4.04 -1.53
CA ALA A 75 -22.76 2.67 -1.05
C ALA A 75 -24.07 2.17 -0.44
N ALA A 76 -24.76 2.99 0.35
CA ALA A 76 -26.05 2.64 0.95
C ALA A 76 -27.16 2.41 -0.09
N ARG A 77 -27.08 3.03 -1.27
CA ARG A 77 -28.04 2.87 -2.36
C ARG A 77 -27.72 1.66 -3.25
N GLU A 78 -26.44 1.37 -3.45
CA GLU A 78 -25.98 0.29 -4.33
C GLU A 78 -25.85 -1.06 -3.63
N SER A 79 -25.71 -1.07 -2.31
CA SER A 79 -25.46 -2.29 -1.53
C SER A 79 -26.74 -2.93 -1.02
N SER A 80 -26.74 -4.27 -0.95
CA SER A 80 -27.85 -5.07 -0.39
C SER A 80 -27.83 -5.15 1.15
N PHE A 81 -26.74 -4.68 1.76
CA PHE A 81 -26.53 -4.61 3.21
C PHE A 81 -26.67 -3.17 3.71
N LYS A 82 -26.89 -3.03 5.03
CA LYS A 82 -26.93 -1.73 5.69
C LYS A 82 -25.49 -1.22 5.82
N VAL A 83 -25.16 -0.19 5.04
CA VAL A 83 -23.86 0.47 5.11
C VAL A 83 -23.72 1.17 6.46
N LEU A 84 -22.59 0.92 7.10
CA LEU A 84 -22.17 1.51 8.36
C LEU A 84 -21.05 2.52 8.12
N ILE A 85 -20.90 3.41 9.08
CA ILE A 85 -19.85 4.41 9.16
C ILE A 85 -19.62 4.75 10.65
N PRO A 86 -18.39 4.97 11.10
CA PRO A 86 -18.15 5.38 12.48
C PRO A 86 -18.68 6.79 12.76
N ASP A 87 -19.30 6.99 13.93
CA ASP A 87 -19.72 8.30 14.45
C ASP A 87 -18.63 8.92 15.35
N LEU A 88 -17.40 9.06 14.81
CA LEU A 88 -16.21 9.45 15.58
C LEU A 88 -15.68 10.86 15.27
N ALA A 89 -16.42 11.66 14.50
CA ALA A 89 -15.98 12.99 14.09
C ALA A 89 -15.73 13.92 15.29
N GLN A 90 -16.58 13.84 16.33
CA GLN A 90 -16.43 14.63 17.56
C GLN A 90 -15.24 14.19 18.43
N GLU A 91 -14.70 13.00 18.17
CA GLU A 91 -13.54 12.43 18.87
C GLU A 91 -12.21 12.74 18.14
N GLY A 92 -12.25 13.53 17.07
CA GLY A 92 -11.06 13.96 16.33
C GLY A 92 -10.49 12.93 15.35
N TRP A 93 -11.26 11.88 15.05
CA TRP A 93 -10.90 10.91 14.02
C TRP A 93 -11.00 11.52 12.63
N ARG A 94 -9.98 11.26 11.81
CA ARG A 94 -9.88 11.81 10.45
C ARG A 94 -10.09 10.72 9.40
N PRO A 95 -11.01 10.88 8.44
CA PRO A 95 -11.17 9.94 7.35
C PRO A 95 -10.02 10.08 6.35
N THR A 96 -9.34 8.97 6.06
CA THR A 96 -8.19 8.93 5.14
C THR A 96 -8.53 8.34 3.78
N SER A 97 -9.58 7.51 3.72
CA SER A 97 -9.94 6.78 2.51
C SER A 97 -11.38 6.32 2.56
N ALA A 98 -12.05 6.36 1.41
CA ALA A 98 -13.38 5.81 1.21
C ALA A 98 -13.49 5.28 -0.23
N ARG A 99 -14.04 4.07 -0.39
CA ARG A 99 -14.21 3.45 -1.70
C ARG A 99 -15.31 2.39 -1.68
N LEU A 100 -15.90 2.19 -2.85
CA LEU A 100 -16.92 1.17 -3.11
C LEU A 100 -16.56 0.46 -4.41
N GLU A 101 -15.87 -0.66 -4.27
CA GLU A 101 -15.41 -1.44 -5.42
C GLU A 101 -15.27 -2.92 -5.03
N PRO A 102 -15.46 -3.87 -5.95
CA PRO A 102 -15.20 -5.28 -5.67
C PRO A 102 -13.70 -5.54 -5.48
N THR A 103 -13.37 -6.60 -4.74
CA THR A 103 -12.00 -7.11 -4.61
C THR A 103 -11.85 -8.46 -5.29
N GLU A 104 -10.62 -8.96 -5.40
CA GLU A 104 -10.33 -10.25 -6.03
C GLU A 104 -11.16 -11.40 -5.41
N PHE A 105 -11.36 -11.36 -4.09
CA PHE A 105 -12.06 -12.41 -3.36
C PHE A 105 -13.50 -12.06 -2.98
N SER A 106 -14.04 -10.91 -3.40
CA SER A 106 -15.42 -10.51 -3.06
C SER A 106 -16.49 -11.15 -3.95
N ALA A 107 -16.11 -12.03 -4.90
CA ALA A 107 -17.04 -12.71 -5.82
C ALA A 107 -17.98 -11.72 -6.53
N ASP A 108 -17.40 -10.67 -7.10
CA ASP A 108 -18.08 -9.56 -7.80
C ASP A 108 -19.01 -8.70 -6.93
N ASN A 109 -19.08 -8.94 -5.61
CA ASN A 109 -19.81 -8.09 -4.70
C ASN A 109 -19.01 -6.82 -4.43
N ASN A 110 -19.67 -5.66 -4.45
CA ASN A 110 -19.06 -4.41 -4.01
C ASN A 110 -18.56 -4.54 -2.57
N VAL A 111 -17.38 -3.96 -2.32
CA VAL A 111 -16.80 -3.85 -0.99
C VAL A 111 -16.79 -2.38 -0.60
N TRP A 112 -17.57 -2.05 0.42
CA TRP A 112 -17.52 -0.76 1.08
C TRP A 112 -16.30 -0.75 1.99
N TYR A 113 -15.41 0.22 1.81
CA TYR A 113 -14.22 0.39 2.61
C TYR A 113 -14.07 1.84 3.05
N THR A 114 -13.87 2.06 4.35
CA THR A 114 -13.50 3.38 4.89
C THR A 114 -12.37 3.24 5.89
N GLY A 115 -11.32 4.05 5.73
CA GLY A 115 -10.17 4.09 6.62
C GLY A 115 -10.12 5.40 7.40
N TRP A 116 -9.73 5.31 8.66
CA TRP A 116 -9.74 6.40 9.63
C TRP A 116 -8.46 6.38 10.45
N VAL A 117 -8.01 7.56 10.86
CA VAL A 117 -6.86 7.73 11.74
C VAL A 117 -7.31 8.47 13.01
N SER A 118 -6.95 7.94 14.16
CA SER A 118 -7.24 8.52 15.47
C SER A 118 -6.36 9.75 15.74
N PRO A 119 -6.68 10.56 16.77
CA PRO A 119 -5.80 11.64 17.22
C PRO A 119 -4.39 11.19 17.63
N ASP A 120 -4.24 9.91 18.01
CA ASP A 120 -2.97 9.29 18.41
C ASP A 120 -2.23 8.62 17.22
N ASP A 121 -2.62 8.95 15.98
CA ASP A 121 -2.06 8.43 14.73
C ASP A 121 -2.20 6.90 14.55
N GLU A 122 -3.19 6.29 15.22
CA GLU A 122 -3.52 4.88 15.02
C GLU A 122 -4.56 4.70 13.92
N PHE A 123 -4.46 3.60 13.18
CA PHE A 123 -5.33 3.33 12.04
C PHE A 123 -6.43 2.32 12.38
N ALA A 124 -7.65 2.60 11.91
CA ALA A 124 -8.76 1.66 11.88
C ALA A 124 -9.54 1.81 10.57
N ALA A 125 -10.07 0.70 10.06
CA ALA A 125 -10.88 0.67 8.86
C ALA A 125 -12.10 -0.23 9.02
N LEU A 126 -13.20 0.21 8.43
CA LEU A 126 -14.41 -0.57 8.24
C LEU A 126 -14.43 -1.14 6.82
N VAL A 127 -14.71 -2.43 6.71
CA VAL A 127 -14.91 -3.14 5.45
C VAL A 127 -16.25 -3.88 5.51
N GLN A 128 -17.10 -3.71 4.50
CA GLN A 128 -18.38 -4.41 4.40
C GLN A 128 -18.62 -4.94 2.99
N SER A 129 -19.10 -6.17 2.89
CA SER A 129 -19.52 -6.74 1.62
C SER A 129 -20.58 -7.81 1.82
N ALA A 130 -21.35 -8.11 0.76
CA ALA A 130 -22.23 -9.29 0.74
C ALA A 130 -21.44 -10.61 0.64
N ALA A 131 -20.13 -10.56 0.36
CA ALA A 131 -19.26 -11.72 0.34
C ALA A 131 -19.04 -12.30 1.76
N THR A 132 -19.28 -13.61 1.90
CA THR A 132 -19.10 -14.36 3.17
C THR A 132 -18.08 -15.49 3.05
N ASN A 133 -17.39 -15.59 1.91
CA ASN A 133 -16.44 -16.67 1.65
C ASN A 133 -15.14 -16.48 2.44
N SER A 134 -14.45 -17.58 2.73
CA SER A 134 -13.20 -17.56 3.51
C SER A 134 -12.05 -16.81 2.82
N GLY A 135 -12.03 -16.77 1.49
CA GLY A 135 -11.04 -16.01 0.72
C GLY A 135 -11.14 -14.52 0.99
N PHE A 136 -12.36 -13.97 0.97
CA PHE A 136 -12.63 -12.57 1.31
C PHE A 136 -12.19 -12.24 2.74
N ILE A 137 -12.59 -13.07 3.72
CA ILE A 137 -12.20 -12.86 5.13
C ILE A 137 -10.67 -12.91 5.25
N ALA A 138 -10.01 -13.88 4.63
CA ALA A 138 -8.56 -13.98 4.66
C ALA A 138 -7.85 -12.81 3.94
N GLU A 139 -8.42 -12.27 2.87
CA GLU A 139 -7.90 -11.07 2.20
C GLU A 139 -7.98 -9.86 3.15
N GLN A 140 -9.17 -9.59 3.69
CA GLN A 140 -9.42 -8.37 4.47
C GLN A 140 -8.81 -8.40 5.87
N THR A 141 -8.53 -9.58 6.42
CA THR A 141 -7.86 -9.73 7.73
C THR A 141 -6.34 -9.86 7.65
N GLY A 142 -5.74 -9.70 6.46
CA GLY A 142 -4.29 -9.87 6.29
C GLY A 142 -3.84 -11.32 6.52
N GLN A 143 -4.61 -12.26 5.99
CA GLN A 143 -4.46 -13.70 6.16
C GLN A 143 -4.51 -14.11 7.64
N GLY A 144 -5.43 -13.49 8.39
CA GLY A 144 -5.48 -13.62 9.83
C GLY A 144 -5.98 -14.98 10.31
N THR A 145 -5.61 -15.31 11.53
CA THR A 145 -6.09 -16.50 12.25
C THR A 145 -7.02 -16.10 13.38
N VAL A 146 -8.03 -16.93 13.64
CA VAL A 146 -8.95 -16.72 14.76
C VAL A 146 -8.18 -16.85 16.08
N VAL A 147 -8.28 -15.83 16.92
CA VAL A 147 -7.65 -15.78 18.25
C VAL A 147 -8.65 -15.69 19.39
N GLY A 148 -9.95 -15.54 19.08
CA GLY A 148 -11.02 -15.55 20.06
C GLY A 148 -12.33 -15.00 19.51
N THR A 149 -13.27 -14.76 20.41
CA THR A 149 -14.52 -14.06 20.12
C THR A 149 -14.67 -12.90 21.09
N VAL A 150 -15.43 -11.90 20.68
CA VAL A 150 -15.84 -10.80 21.53
C VAL A 150 -16.84 -11.33 22.57
N PRO A 151 -16.63 -11.04 23.87
CA PRO A 151 -17.58 -11.40 24.92
C PRO A 151 -18.96 -10.75 24.75
N ASP A 152 -20.03 -11.45 25.15
CA ASP A 152 -21.41 -10.94 25.01
C ASP A 152 -21.71 -9.71 25.89
N ASP A 153 -20.88 -9.44 26.90
CA ASP A 153 -20.99 -8.29 27.82
C ASP A 153 -20.20 -7.06 27.35
N ALA A 154 -19.56 -7.12 26.18
CA ALA A 154 -18.66 -6.08 25.68
C ALA A 154 -19.36 -4.81 25.15
N GLY A 155 -20.69 -4.69 25.18
CA GLY A 155 -21.41 -3.44 24.85
C GLY A 155 -21.67 -3.19 23.36
N PHE A 156 -20.77 -3.59 22.45
CA PHE A 156 -21.08 -3.82 21.03
C PHE A 156 -21.57 -5.25 20.78
N ALA A 157 -22.40 -5.41 19.75
CA ALA A 157 -23.16 -6.63 19.47
C ALA A 157 -22.31 -7.90 19.66
N ALA A 158 -22.78 -8.82 20.50
CA ALA A 158 -22.24 -10.16 20.68
C ALA A 158 -21.99 -10.87 19.32
N GLY A 159 -20.95 -11.72 19.26
CA GLY A 159 -20.73 -12.63 18.13
C GLY A 159 -19.62 -12.25 17.14
N TRP A 160 -18.90 -11.15 17.37
CA TRP A 160 -17.72 -10.83 16.54
C TRP A 160 -16.59 -11.80 16.85
N THR A 161 -15.90 -12.23 15.79
CA THR A 161 -14.74 -13.10 15.89
C THR A 161 -13.47 -12.26 15.79
N ARG A 162 -12.54 -12.45 16.73
CA ARG A 162 -11.23 -11.79 16.75
C ARG A 162 -10.25 -12.54 15.86
N TYR A 163 -9.60 -11.81 14.96
CA TYR A 163 -8.55 -12.28 14.07
C TYR A 163 -7.27 -11.50 14.33
N GLU A 164 -6.15 -12.20 14.30
CA GLU A 164 -4.83 -11.59 14.27
C GLU A 164 -4.21 -11.85 12.91
N SER A 165 -3.79 -10.79 12.24
CA SER A 165 -3.16 -10.86 10.92
C SER A 165 -1.90 -11.72 10.94
N ARG A 166 -1.51 -12.30 9.80
CA ARG A 166 -0.34 -13.18 9.70
C ARG A 166 0.97 -12.49 10.15
N ASN A 167 1.06 -11.18 10.00
CA ASN A 167 2.23 -10.40 10.36
C ASN A 167 2.27 -10.02 11.87
N GLY A 168 1.18 -10.25 12.62
CA GLY A 168 1.04 -9.92 14.05
C GLY A 168 0.98 -8.43 14.36
N ARG A 169 0.75 -7.57 13.37
CA ARG A 169 0.72 -6.10 13.52
C ARG A 169 -0.71 -5.56 13.54
N ASP A 170 -1.58 -6.21 12.78
CA ASP A 170 -2.95 -5.78 12.61
C ASP A 170 -3.90 -6.77 13.28
N ARG A 171 -4.96 -6.24 13.87
CA ARG A 171 -6.06 -6.99 14.47
C ARG A 171 -7.30 -6.75 13.63
N ALA A 172 -8.19 -7.74 13.62
CA ALA A 172 -9.48 -7.59 12.99
C ALA A 172 -10.61 -8.19 13.84
N LEU A 173 -11.75 -7.54 13.80
CA LEU A 173 -13.03 -8.04 14.30
C LEU A 173 -13.87 -8.37 13.07
N VAL A 174 -14.41 -9.58 13.00
CA VAL A 174 -15.23 -10.05 11.87
C VAL A 174 -16.60 -10.47 12.39
N ASP A 175 -17.64 -9.86 11.84
CA ASP A 175 -19.03 -10.25 12.00
C ASP A 175 -19.58 -10.79 10.67
N ILE A 176 -20.09 -12.02 10.69
CA ILE A 176 -20.71 -12.66 9.53
C ILE A 176 -22.21 -12.73 9.80
N GLY A 177 -22.94 -11.76 9.25
CA GLY A 177 -24.39 -11.68 9.36
C GLY A 177 -25.11 -12.32 8.17
N GLU A 178 -26.44 -12.34 8.23
CA GLU A 178 -27.29 -12.87 7.15
C GLU A 178 -27.16 -12.12 5.81
N LYS A 179 -26.74 -10.86 5.86
CA LYS A 179 -26.66 -9.96 4.70
C LYS A 179 -25.26 -9.77 4.15
N GLY A 180 -24.25 -10.39 4.76
CA GLY A 180 -22.85 -10.22 4.38
C GLY A 180 -21.91 -10.22 5.57
N THR A 181 -20.68 -9.81 5.31
CA THR A 181 -19.62 -9.73 6.29
C THR A 181 -19.26 -8.27 6.57
N THR A 182 -19.14 -7.94 7.86
CA THR A 182 -18.60 -6.68 8.35
C THR A 182 -17.27 -6.98 9.04
N ILE A 183 -16.23 -6.23 8.69
CA ILE A 183 -14.89 -6.39 9.23
C ILE A 183 -14.41 -5.03 9.70
N VAL A 184 -13.90 -4.97 10.92
CA VAL A 184 -13.16 -3.83 11.44
C VAL A 184 -11.71 -4.28 11.56
N VAL A 185 -10.79 -3.59 10.91
CA VAL A 185 -9.35 -3.92 10.90
C VAL A 185 -8.53 -2.72 11.30
N GLY A 186 -7.48 -2.90 12.08
CA GLY A 186 -6.66 -1.79 12.53
C GLY A 186 -5.40 -2.21 13.25
N THR A 187 -4.58 -1.21 13.56
CA THR A 187 -3.33 -1.38 14.32
C THR A 187 -3.52 -1.23 15.82
N GLN A 188 -4.69 -0.70 16.23
CA GLN A 188 -5.07 -0.48 17.62
C GLN A 188 -5.09 -1.78 18.41
N ASP A 189 -5.00 -1.67 19.73
CA ASP A 189 -5.29 -2.79 20.63
C ASP A 189 -6.77 -3.22 20.55
N TRP A 190 -7.11 -4.31 21.27
CA TRP A 190 -8.49 -4.81 21.25
C TRP A 190 -9.48 -3.77 21.76
N ALA A 191 -9.15 -3.01 22.81
CA ALA A 191 -10.09 -2.03 23.35
C ALA A 191 -10.37 -0.90 22.36
N GLY A 192 -9.34 -0.38 21.68
CA GLY A 192 -9.50 0.65 20.66
C GLY A 192 -10.30 0.16 19.45
N LEU A 193 -9.98 -1.06 18.96
CA LEU A 193 -10.69 -1.63 17.81
C LEU A 193 -12.16 -1.93 18.11
N GLU A 194 -12.46 -2.30 19.35
CA GLU A 194 -13.82 -2.55 19.85
C GLU A 194 -14.60 -1.25 20.02
N ALA A 195 -13.97 -0.20 20.57
CA ALA A 195 -14.57 1.14 20.62
C ALA A 195 -14.88 1.68 19.21
N PHE A 196 -13.99 1.43 18.24
CA PHE A 196 -14.27 1.77 16.85
C PHE A 196 -15.49 1.00 16.31
N ALA A 197 -15.60 -0.30 16.60
CA ALA A 197 -16.75 -1.11 16.21
C ALA A 197 -18.06 -0.67 16.90
N GLU A 198 -18.00 -0.23 18.16
CA GLU A 198 -19.12 0.36 18.91
C GLU A 198 -19.65 1.64 18.29
N SER A 199 -18.75 2.46 17.75
CA SER A 199 -19.10 3.75 17.13
C SER A 199 -19.84 3.61 15.79
N LEU A 200 -19.95 2.40 15.24
CA LEU A 200 -20.53 2.17 13.93
C LEU A 200 -22.04 2.45 13.94
N VAL A 201 -22.42 3.50 13.23
CA VAL A 201 -23.82 3.86 12.99
C VAL A 201 -24.18 3.63 11.53
N ARG A 202 -25.48 3.55 11.25
CA ARG A 202 -25.96 3.49 9.87
C ARG A 202 -25.79 4.85 9.21
N VAL A 203 -25.46 4.85 7.92
CA VAL A 203 -25.45 6.09 7.13
C VAL A 203 -26.79 6.83 7.30
N GLY A 204 -26.72 8.13 7.62
CA GLY A 204 -27.89 8.97 7.95
C GLY A 204 -28.34 8.95 9.42
N GLN A 205 -27.63 8.24 10.31
CA GLN A 205 -27.80 8.28 11.77
C GLN A 205 -26.61 8.92 12.50
N GLN A 206 -25.64 9.48 11.77
CA GLN A 206 -24.47 10.14 12.33
C GLN A 206 -24.86 11.44 13.02
N SER A 207 -24.14 11.78 14.09
CA SER A 207 -24.29 13.06 14.76
C SER A 207 -23.76 14.19 13.86
N PRO A 208 -24.44 15.35 13.77
CA PRO A 208 -23.91 16.47 13.02
C PRO A 208 -22.57 16.91 13.62
N GLY A 209 -21.55 17.03 12.75
CA GLY A 209 -20.21 17.54 13.05
C GLY A 209 -20.23 19.01 13.47
#